data_AF-A0AAV9WIR1-F1
#
_entry.id   AF-A0AAV9WIR1-F1
#
_cell.length_a   1.000
_cell.length_b   1.000
_cell.length_c   1.000
_cell.angle_alpha   90.00
_cell.angle_beta   90.00
_cell.angle_gamma   90.00
#
_symmetry.space_group_name_H-M   'P 1'
#
loop_
_entity.id
_entity.type
_entity.pdbx_description
1 polymer ?
#
loop_
_entity_poly.entity_id
_entity_poly.type
_entity_poly.pdbx_seq_one_letter_code
_entity_poly.pdbx_strand_id
1 'polypeptide(L)'
;MQESFYKQAIWILDDYYKYAVQVVLFNDPVGYRWETNSHLWTIPTEFRESLNIFLMILGLSNFKRWARVRFILPLCVIIALYNGSWEFALFLLGFLLAEVYAKLEDDENYPTIGPPKNAQKSIYDRHPRVFQMIKVAALAIGLYLGSYPIRAPLSHETGSGFSLLTSWTPPSHAYKENHGPVYFWAAVGAGTIVASIVFLPAIQKLLCSSVCQYLGRISYSLYLVHGPLLQSLGYSLLLTTWGLVGVGRLFDPERSPNDPADRDLENIENWKTVTTWFVFAINTMATVWVSDVFWRAVDAPSVRFSRWLETRFI
;
A
#
# COMPACT_ATOMS: atom_id res chain seq x y z
N MET A 1 -10.02 26.94 -19.60
CA MET A 1 -10.13 28.18 -18.80
C MET A 1 -9.08 28.10 -17.71
N GLN A 2 -8.11 29.02 -17.67
CA GLN A 2 -7.16 29.11 -16.56
C GLN A 2 -7.90 29.64 -15.35
N GLU A 3 -8.10 28.78 -14.35
CA GLU A 3 -8.63 29.21 -13.06
C GLU A 3 -7.62 30.13 -12.35
N SER A 4 -8.11 31.17 -11.67
CA SER A 4 -7.22 32.12 -11.00
C SER A 4 -6.42 31.42 -9.90
N PHE A 5 -5.18 31.86 -9.68
CA PHE A 5 -4.33 31.38 -8.58
C PHE A 5 -5.05 31.44 -7.22
N TYR A 6 -5.88 32.45 -7.03
CA TYR A 6 -6.73 32.61 -5.85
C TYR A 6 -7.69 31.43 -5.65
N LYS A 7 -8.34 30.95 -6.72
CA LYS A 7 -9.26 29.82 -6.63
C LYS A 7 -8.53 28.50 -6.32
N GLN A 8 -7.34 28.30 -6.88
CA GLN A 8 -6.48 27.17 -6.54
C GLN A 8 -6.04 27.21 -5.08
N ALA A 9 -5.68 28.38 -4.55
CA ALA A 9 -5.33 28.55 -3.15
C ALA A 9 -6.50 28.22 -2.20
N ILE A 10 -7.73 28.62 -2.57
CA ILE A 10 -8.94 28.25 -1.83
C ILE A 10 -9.12 26.73 -1.79
N TRP A 11 -8.97 26.04 -2.92
CA TRP A 11 -9.08 24.58 -2.97
C TRP A 11 -8.04 23.88 -2.10
N ILE A 12 -6.79 24.36 -2.11
CA ILE A 12 -5.73 23.80 -1.25
C ILE A 12 -6.08 23.97 0.23
N LEU A 13 -6.57 25.15 0.62
CA LEU A 13 -6.94 25.41 2.01
C LEU A 13 -8.17 24.60 2.44
N ASP A 14 -9.15 24.44 1.54
CA ASP A 14 -10.34 23.61 1.78
C ASP A 14 -9.99 22.13 1.92
N ASP A 15 -9.16 21.59 1.01
CA ASP A 15 -8.62 20.22 1.09
C ASP A 15 -7.81 20.03 2.40
N TYR A 16 -6.99 21.01 2.79
CA TYR A 16 -6.28 20.96 4.07
C TYR A 16 -7.21 20.97 5.29
N TYR A 17 -8.27 21.78 5.26
CA TYR A 17 -9.26 21.81 6.35
C TYR A 17 -10.03 20.49 6.45
N LYS A 18 -10.50 19.95 5.31
CA LYS A 18 -11.13 18.63 5.22
C LYS A 18 -10.21 17.57 5.82
N TYR A 19 -8.93 17.57 5.43
CA TYR A 19 -7.91 16.68 6.00
C TYR A 19 -7.78 16.85 7.52
N ALA A 20 -7.43 18.04 7.98
CA ALA A 20 -7.04 18.28 9.38
C ALA A 20 -8.19 18.16 10.38
N VAL A 21 -9.42 18.46 9.95
CA VAL A 21 -10.59 18.50 10.84
C VAL A 21 -11.57 17.38 10.54
N GLN A 22 -12.14 17.34 9.33
CA GLN A 22 -13.24 16.43 9.03
C GLN A 22 -12.79 14.97 9.03
N VAL A 23 -11.65 14.68 8.41
CA VAL A 23 -11.14 13.31 8.33
C VAL A 23 -10.52 12.87 9.65
N VAL A 24 -9.62 13.68 10.21
CA VAL A 24 -8.88 13.30 11.42
C VAL A 24 -9.78 13.24 12.66
N LEU A 25 -10.66 14.21 12.86
CA LEU A 25 -11.46 14.30 14.09
C LEU A 25 -12.83 13.63 13.98
N PHE A 26 -13.48 13.71 12.82
CA PHE A 26 -14.89 13.30 12.68
C PHE A 26 -15.11 12.04 11.85
N ASN A 27 -14.05 11.44 11.29
CA ASN A 27 -14.12 10.23 10.48
C ASN A 27 -15.19 10.33 9.39
N ASP A 28 -15.31 11.51 8.76
CA ASP A 28 -16.33 11.76 7.74
C ASP A 28 -16.00 10.94 6.48
N PRO A 29 -16.83 9.95 6.11
CA PRO A 29 -16.58 9.08 4.97
C PRO A 29 -17.05 9.69 3.64
N VAL A 30 -17.61 10.91 3.62
CA VAL A 30 -18.17 11.52 2.41
C VAL A 30 -17.07 11.81 1.40
N GLY A 31 -16.83 10.83 0.53
CA GLY A 31 -16.22 10.95 -0.79
C GLY A 31 -14.89 11.69 -0.82
N TYR A 32 -13.80 10.95 -0.57
CA TYR A 32 -12.40 11.35 -0.79
C TYR A 32 -12.07 11.69 -2.26
N ARG A 33 -12.82 12.61 -2.87
CA ARG A 33 -12.47 13.25 -4.14
C ARG A 33 -11.83 14.58 -3.78
N TRP A 34 -10.56 14.52 -3.40
CA TRP A 34 -9.72 15.71 -3.31
C TRP A 34 -9.82 16.46 -4.63
N GLU A 35 -10.12 17.76 -4.55
CA GLU A 35 -10.21 18.60 -5.74
C GLU A 35 -8.83 18.73 -6.40
N THR A 36 -7.77 18.63 -5.58
CA THR A 36 -6.38 18.74 -6.03
C THR A 36 -5.79 17.44 -6.54
N ASN A 37 -5.97 16.31 -5.83
CA ASN A 37 -5.43 15.02 -6.23
C ASN A 37 -6.11 13.83 -5.52
N SER A 38 -6.98 13.11 -6.24
CA SER A 38 -7.71 11.96 -5.70
C SER A 38 -6.81 10.81 -5.23
N HIS A 39 -5.57 10.71 -5.72
CA HIS A 39 -4.66 9.65 -5.32
C HIS A 39 -4.27 9.76 -3.84
N LEU A 40 -4.34 10.94 -3.22
CA LEU A 40 -3.92 11.25 -1.84
C LEU A 40 -4.83 10.69 -0.72
N TRP A 41 -5.83 9.88 -1.08
CA TRP A 41 -6.80 9.33 -0.14
C TRP A 41 -6.21 8.49 1.01
N THR A 42 -5.01 7.93 0.86
CA THR A 42 -4.40 7.13 1.95
C THR A 42 -3.77 7.98 3.04
N ILE A 43 -3.30 9.20 2.74
CA ILE A 43 -2.57 10.05 3.70
C ILE A 43 -3.40 10.38 4.97
N PRO A 44 -4.67 10.81 4.87
CA PRO A 44 -5.50 11.00 6.07
C PRO A 44 -5.71 9.72 6.86
N THR A 45 -5.93 8.61 6.16
CA THR A 45 -6.13 7.29 6.78
C THR A 45 -4.88 6.89 7.56
N GLU A 46 -3.70 7.00 6.96
CA GLU A 46 -2.42 6.69 7.59
C GLU A 46 -2.16 7.56 8.83
N PHE A 47 -2.45 8.87 8.76
CA PHE A 47 -2.27 9.77 9.89
C PHE A 47 -3.23 9.44 11.05
N ARG A 48 -4.51 9.22 10.74
CA ARG A 48 -5.54 8.86 11.74
C ARG A 48 -5.21 7.53 12.43
N GLU A 49 -4.88 6.49 11.67
CA GLU A 49 -4.53 5.20 12.25
C GLU A 49 -3.21 5.23 13.02
N SER A 50 -2.26 6.10 12.64
CA SER A 50 -1.07 6.37 13.44
C SER A 50 -1.42 6.95 14.81
N LEU A 51 -2.33 7.93 14.88
CA LEU A 51 -2.82 8.48 16.15
C LEU A 51 -3.54 7.42 16.99
N ASN A 52 -4.37 6.58 16.37
CA ASN A 52 -5.01 5.45 17.06
C ASN A 52 -3.97 4.50 17.67
N ILE A 53 -2.89 4.18 16.95
CA ILE A 53 -1.80 3.36 17.50
C ILE A 53 -1.06 4.05 18.63
N PHE A 54 -0.79 5.37 18.57
CA PHE A 54 -0.23 6.10 19.70
C PHE A 54 -1.10 5.98 20.96
N LEU A 55 -2.42 6.15 20.81
CA LEU A 55 -3.38 5.97 21.90
C LEU A 55 -3.42 4.53 22.41
N MET A 56 -3.36 3.54 21.53
CA MET A 56 -3.30 2.12 21.91
C MET A 56 -2.01 1.78 22.66
N ILE A 57 -0.86 2.30 22.24
CA ILE A 57 0.42 2.13 22.95
C ILE A 57 0.32 2.76 24.35
N LEU A 58 -0.20 3.98 24.46
CA LEU A 58 -0.39 4.66 25.74
C LEU A 58 -1.35 3.90 26.66
N GLY A 59 -2.51 3.47 26.15
CA GLY A 59 -3.51 2.71 26.90
C GLY A 59 -3.02 1.33 27.34
N LEU A 60 -2.15 0.70 26.54
CA LEU A 60 -1.60 -0.62 26.84
C LEU A 60 -0.23 -0.58 27.57
N SER A 61 0.27 0.62 27.87
CA SER A 61 1.60 0.83 28.49
C SER A 61 1.78 0.06 29.81
N ASN A 62 0.74 0.02 30.64
CA ASN A 62 0.74 -0.66 31.95
C ASN A 62 0.54 -2.18 31.87
N PHE A 63 0.12 -2.71 30.72
CA PHE A 63 -0.07 -4.15 30.57
C PHE A 63 1.27 -4.86 30.46
N LYS A 64 1.34 -6.12 30.88
CA LYS A 64 2.53 -6.94 30.64
C LYS A 64 2.62 -7.28 29.15
N ARG A 65 3.84 -7.22 28.58
CA ARG A 65 4.10 -7.55 27.16
C ARG A 65 3.50 -8.92 26.75
N TRP A 66 3.62 -9.94 27.61
CA TRP A 66 3.05 -11.26 27.30
C TRP A 66 1.53 -11.22 27.12
N ALA A 67 0.81 -10.41 27.90
CA ALA A 67 -0.63 -10.26 27.78
C ALA A 67 -0.98 -9.50 26.49
N ARG A 68 -0.21 -8.45 26.17
CA ARG A 68 -0.36 -7.71 24.91
C ARG A 68 -0.19 -8.60 23.68
N VAL A 69 0.92 -9.33 23.61
CA VAL A 69 1.30 -10.14 22.44
C VAL A 69 0.44 -11.39 22.29
N ARG A 70 0.08 -12.07 23.38
CA ARG A 70 -0.64 -13.35 23.30
C ARG A 70 -2.15 -13.21 23.20
N PHE A 71 -2.72 -12.12 23.75
CA PHE A 71 -4.16 -12.00 23.92
C PHE A 71 -4.70 -10.67 23.38
N ILE A 72 -4.22 -9.54 23.89
CA ILE A 72 -4.88 -8.24 23.65
C ILE A 72 -4.75 -7.81 22.19
N LEU A 73 -3.54 -7.69 21.65
CA LEU A 73 -3.32 -7.22 20.29
C LEU A 73 -3.88 -8.19 19.24
N PRO A 74 -3.68 -9.53 19.33
CA PRO A 74 -4.32 -10.46 18.40
C PRO A 74 -5.85 -10.34 18.40
N LEU A 75 -6.46 -10.21 19.57
CA LEU A 75 -7.91 -10.05 19.68
C LEU A 75 -8.38 -8.73 19.04
N CYS A 76 -7.68 -7.62 19.29
CA CYS A 76 -7.98 -6.34 18.67
C CYS A 76 -7.85 -6.39 17.13
N VAL A 77 -6.83 -7.05 16.59
CA VAL A 77 -6.67 -7.25 15.14
C VAL A 77 -7.86 -8.04 14.56
N ILE A 78 -8.24 -9.14 15.19
CA ILE A 78 -9.37 -9.98 14.74
C ILE A 78 -10.68 -9.18 14.78
N ILE A 79 -10.93 -8.45 15.87
CA ILE A 79 -12.14 -7.63 16.03
C ILE A 79 -12.16 -6.51 14.98
N ALA A 80 -11.05 -5.83 14.74
CA ALA A 80 -10.96 -4.77 13.73
C ALA A 80 -11.20 -5.31 12.31
N LEU A 81 -10.56 -6.44 11.95
CA LEU A 81 -10.80 -7.15 10.69
C LEU A 81 -12.23 -7.67 10.57
N TYR A 82 -12.87 -8.07 11.65
CA TYR A 82 -14.24 -8.56 11.59
C TYR A 82 -15.26 -7.42 11.47
N ASN A 83 -14.95 -6.21 11.95
CA ASN A 83 -15.88 -5.08 11.98
C ASN A 83 -15.82 -4.14 10.77
N GLY A 84 -14.90 -4.33 9.83
CA GLY A 84 -14.80 -3.46 8.65
C GLY A 84 -13.70 -2.41 8.72
N SER A 85 -12.85 -2.46 9.76
CA SER A 85 -11.74 -1.52 9.99
C SER A 85 -10.42 -2.17 9.62
N TRP A 86 -10.27 -2.52 8.35
CA TRP A 86 -9.11 -3.24 7.84
C TRP A 86 -7.83 -2.40 7.94
N GLU A 87 -7.95 -1.07 7.83
CA GLU A 87 -6.85 -0.10 7.99
C GLU A 87 -6.28 -0.18 9.40
N PHE A 88 -7.16 -0.02 10.41
CA PHE A 88 -6.76 -0.09 11.81
C PHE A 88 -6.18 -1.46 12.19
N ALA A 89 -6.74 -2.54 11.63
CA ALA A 89 -6.24 -3.88 11.86
C ALA A 89 -4.80 -4.07 11.38
N LEU A 90 -4.44 -3.54 10.20
CA LEU A 90 -3.07 -3.59 9.68
C LEU A 90 -2.09 -2.83 10.55
N PHE A 91 -2.49 -1.66 11.04
CA PHE A 91 -1.71 -0.87 11.99
C PHE A 91 -1.49 -1.60 13.33
N LEU A 92 -2.55 -2.22 13.87
CA LEU A 92 -2.46 -3.04 15.09
C LEU A 92 -1.59 -4.27 14.89
N LEU A 93 -1.64 -4.88 13.71
CA LEU A 93 -0.79 -6.00 13.35
C LEU A 93 0.68 -5.58 13.27
N GLY A 94 0.97 -4.39 12.71
CA GLY A 94 2.30 -3.80 12.76
C GLY A 94 2.81 -3.62 14.19
N PHE A 95 1.96 -3.11 15.09
CA PHE A 95 2.30 -2.99 16.52
C PHE A 95 2.57 -4.36 17.17
N LEU A 96 1.73 -5.37 16.90
CA LEU A 96 1.94 -6.74 17.36
C LEU A 96 3.27 -7.32 16.87
N LEU A 97 3.57 -7.18 15.57
CA LEU A 97 4.81 -7.70 14.98
C LEU A 97 6.04 -6.99 15.54
N ALA A 98 5.97 -5.69 15.80
CA ALA A 98 7.05 -4.94 16.44
C ALA A 98 7.34 -5.44 17.87
N GLU A 99 6.31 -5.73 18.67
CA GLU A 99 6.47 -6.30 20.02
C GLU A 99 7.03 -7.72 20.01
N VAL A 100 6.64 -8.53 19.02
CA VAL A 100 7.21 -9.86 18.80
C VAL A 100 8.68 -9.76 18.41
N TYR A 101 9.01 -8.88 17.46
CA TYR A 101 10.37 -8.69 16.98
C TYR A 101 11.30 -8.17 18.08
N ALA A 102 10.88 -7.14 18.81
CA ALA A 102 11.64 -6.58 19.93
C ALA A 102 11.96 -7.65 20.99
N LYS A 103 11.03 -8.56 21.26
CA LYS A 103 11.30 -9.68 22.18
C LYS A 103 12.37 -10.64 21.64
N LEU A 104 12.32 -10.96 20.34
CA LEU A 104 13.32 -11.84 19.73
C LEU A 104 14.71 -11.23 19.76
N GLU A 105 14.79 -9.92 19.54
CA GLU A 105 16.05 -9.16 19.64
C GLU A 105 16.56 -9.09 21.09
N ASP A 106 15.68 -8.89 22.07
CA ASP A 106 16.02 -8.96 23.51
C ASP A 106 16.60 -10.35 23.87
N ASP A 107 15.96 -11.42 23.39
CA ASP A 107 16.36 -12.81 23.66
C ASP A 107 17.70 -13.19 22.96
N GLU A 108 18.02 -12.62 21.79
CA GLU A 108 19.30 -12.82 21.09
C GLU A 108 20.46 -12.01 21.70
N ASN A 109 20.23 -10.75 22.10
CA ASN A 109 21.27 -9.85 22.59
C ASN A 109 21.62 -10.05 24.08
N TYR A 110 20.72 -10.62 24.88
CA TYR A 110 20.97 -11.00 26.28
C TYR A 110 20.99 -12.52 26.45
N PRO A 111 22.10 -13.22 26.12
CA PRO A 111 22.30 -14.55 26.67
C PRO A 111 22.35 -14.40 28.20
N THR A 112 21.36 -14.98 28.87
CA THR A 112 21.17 -14.88 30.32
C THR A 112 22.51 -15.03 31.05
N ILE A 113 22.90 -14.01 31.83
CA ILE A 113 24.07 -14.03 32.71
C ILE A 113 23.80 -15.08 33.78
N GLY A 114 24.18 -16.31 33.49
CA GLY A 114 24.00 -17.48 34.33
C GLY A 114 24.60 -18.70 33.64
N PRO A 115 25.02 -19.73 34.37
CA PRO A 115 25.50 -20.96 33.75
C PRO A 115 24.39 -21.48 32.81
N PRO A 116 24.73 -22.00 31.62
CA PRO A 116 23.75 -22.45 30.64
C PRO A 116 22.90 -23.56 31.28
N LYS A 117 21.71 -23.18 31.79
CA LYS A 117 20.72 -24.13 32.27
C LYS A 117 20.25 -24.86 31.04
N ASN A 118 20.80 -26.07 30.79
CA ASN A 118 20.39 -27.03 29.76
C ASN A 118 19.52 -26.37 28.69
N ALA A 119 20.12 -25.56 27.82
CA ALA A 119 19.38 -24.82 26.81
C ALA A 119 18.65 -25.86 25.96
N GLN A 120 17.40 -26.11 26.31
CA GLN A 120 16.59 -27.15 25.71
C GLN A 120 16.38 -26.65 24.28
N LYS A 121 17.19 -27.18 23.35
CA LYS A 121 17.14 -26.83 21.93
C LYS A 121 15.69 -26.67 21.55
N SER A 122 15.35 -25.44 21.17
CA SER A 122 13.98 -25.08 20.91
C SER A 122 13.45 -25.98 19.80
N ILE A 123 12.14 -26.19 19.72
CA ILE A 123 11.55 -27.03 18.66
C ILE A 123 12.01 -26.52 17.27
N TYR A 124 12.24 -25.20 17.15
CA TYR A 124 12.82 -24.54 15.99
C TYR A 124 14.20 -25.10 15.58
N ASP A 125 15.09 -25.34 16.55
CA ASP A 125 16.46 -25.83 16.32
C ASP A 125 16.48 -27.32 15.91
N ARG A 126 15.42 -28.06 16.26
CA ARG A 126 15.30 -29.50 15.96
C ARG A 126 14.83 -29.75 14.53
N HIS A 127 14.02 -28.86 13.95
CA HIS A 127 13.43 -29.04 12.62
C HIS A 127 13.54 -27.79 11.72
N PRO A 128 14.76 -27.29 11.46
CA PRO A 128 14.94 -26.03 10.73
C PRO A 128 14.32 -26.02 9.33
N ARG A 129 14.34 -27.17 8.63
CA ARG A 129 13.73 -27.30 7.29
C ARG A 129 12.21 -27.14 7.32
N VAL A 130 11.53 -27.72 8.33
CA VAL A 130 10.07 -27.64 8.46
C VAL A 130 9.66 -26.19 8.73
N PHE A 131 10.34 -25.52 9.66
CA PHE A 131 10.06 -24.10 9.93
C PHE A 131 10.38 -23.20 8.73
N GLN A 132 11.42 -23.51 7.95
CA GLN A 132 11.69 -22.81 6.71
C GLN A 132 10.56 -23.00 5.69
N MET A 133 10.05 -24.22 5.52
CA MET A 133 8.91 -24.50 4.64
C MET A 133 7.64 -23.76 5.11
N ILE A 134 7.37 -23.72 6.42
CA ILE A 134 6.22 -22.99 6.98
C ILE A 134 6.33 -21.50 6.64
N LYS A 135 7.50 -20.88 6.81
CA LYS A 135 7.70 -19.45 6.50
C LYS A 135 7.50 -19.14 5.01
N VAL A 136 8.03 -19.99 4.13
CA VAL A 136 7.87 -19.84 2.67
C VAL A 136 6.42 -20.08 2.25
N ALA A 137 5.76 -21.10 2.82
CA ALA A 137 4.35 -21.36 2.57
C ALA A 137 3.47 -20.18 3.05
N ALA A 138 3.76 -19.61 4.22
CA ALA A 138 3.07 -18.43 4.71
C ALA A 138 3.25 -17.23 3.77
N LEU A 139 4.47 -17.01 3.23
CA LEU A 139 4.70 -15.96 2.23
C LEU A 139 3.89 -16.21 0.95
N ALA A 140 3.88 -17.45 0.45
CA ALA A 140 3.11 -17.83 -0.74
C ALA A 140 1.60 -17.67 -0.54
N ILE A 141 1.08 -18.06 0.62
CA ILE A 141 -0.33 -17.85 1.01
C ILE A 141 -0.64 -16.35 1.09
N GLY A 142 0.24 -15.57 1.74
CA GLY A 142 0.08 -14.13 1.84
C GLY A 142 0.05 -13.44 0.47
N LEU A 143 0.95 -13.83 -0.44
CA LEU A 143 0.97 -13.34 -1.83
C LEU A 143 -0.30 -13.73 -2.60
N TYR A 144 -0.79 -14.96 -2.44
CA TYR A 144 -2.04 -15.41 -3.04
C TYR A 144 -3.25 -14.59 -2.54
N LEU A 145 -3.39 -14.44 -1.22
CA LEU A 145 -4.47 -13.63 -0.62
C LEU A 145 -4.38 -12.15 -0.99
N GLY A 146 -3.15 -11.59 -1.04
CA GLY A 146 -2.91 -10.22 -1.47
C GLY A 146 -3.15 -9.98 -2.96
N SER A 147 -3.23 -11.05 -3.76
CA SER A 147 -3.56 -11.00 -5.18
C SER A 147 -5.07 -11.16 -5.44
N TYR A 148 -5.90 -11.00 -4.42
CA TYR A 148 -7.36 -11.05 -4.57
C TYR A 148 -7.82 -10.00 -5.60
N PRO A 149 -8.68 -10.36 -6.57
CA PRO A 149 -9.06 -9.49 -7.67
C PRO A 149 -9.83 -8.25 -7.20
N ILE A 150 -9.61 -7.11 -7.85
CA ILE A 150 -10.31 -5.84 -7.53
C ILE A 150 -11.83 -5.95 -7.59
N ARG A 151 -12.34 -6.89 -8.40
CA ARG A 151 -13.75 -7.22 -8.46
C ARG A 151 -13.92 -8.61 -7.87
N ALA A 152 -14.73 -8.71 -6.82
CA ALA A 152 -15.06 -9.99 -6.23
C ALA A 152 -15.65 -10.92 -7.30
N PRO A 153 -15.09 -12.12 -7.49
CA PRO A 153 -15.59 -13.05 -8.50
C PRO A 153 -17.00 -13.46 -8.17
N LEU A 154 -17.84 -13.56 -9.21
CA LEU A 154 -19.21 -13.98 -9.04
C LEU A 154 -19.27 -15.48 -8.69
N SER A 155 -20.35 -15.90 -8.04
CA SER A 155 -20.53 -17.29 -7.60
C SER A 155 -20.47 -18.32 -8.73
N HIS A 156 -20.67 -17.91 -9.99
CA HIS A 156 -20.56 -18.74 -11.18
C HIS A 156 -19.20 -18.66 -11.88
N GLU A 157 -18.31 -17.77 -11.46
CA GLU A 157 -16.93 -17.63 -11.95
C GLU A 157 -15.99 -18.54 -11.11
N THR A 158 -16.38 -19.81 -10.95
CA THR A 158 -15.83 -20.79 -10.00
C THR A 158 -14.39 -21.23 -10.24
N GLY A 159 -13.74 -20.76 -11.31
CA GLY A 159 -12.42 -21.25 -11.74
C GLY A 159 -11.21 -20.74 -10.95
N SER A 160 -11.33 -19.66 -10.17
CA SER A 160 -10.15 -18.90 -9.69
C SER A 160 -9.73 -19.14 -8.24
N GLY A 161 -10.37 -20.03 -7.48
CA GLY A 161 -10.11 -20.25 -6.04
C GLY A 161 -10.53 -19.07 -5.13
N PHE A 162 -10.60 -17.86 -5.67
CA PHE A 162 -11.07 -16.64 -5.00
C PHE A 162 -12.59 -16.61 -4.76
N SER A 163 -13.37 -17.38 -5.52
CA SER A 163 -14.83 -17.51 -5.29
C SER A 163 -15.13 -18.08 -3.90
N LEU A 164 -14.34 -19.04 -3.42
CA LEU A 164 -14.45 -19.59 -2.07
C LEU A 164 -14.05 -18.56 -1.00
N LEU A 165 -12.99 -17.79 -1.23
CA LEU A 165 -12.60 -16.71 -0.31
C LEU A 165 -13.70 -15.66 -0.20
N THR A 166 -14.38 -15.36 -1.31
CA THR A 166 -15.51 -14.42 -1.33
C THR A 166 -16.64 -14.89 -0.41
N SER A 167 -16.98 -16.18 -0.42
CA SER A 167 -18.03 -16.71 0.47
C SER A 167 -17.64 -16.76 1.94
N TRP A 168 -16.35 -16.74 2.26
CA TRP A 168 -15.83 -16.65 3.63
C TRP A 168 -15.60 -15.22 4.13
N THR A 169 -15.92 -14.22 3.31
CA THR A 169 -15.77 -12.82 3.70
C THR A 169 -16.77 -12.48 4.81
N PRO A 170 -16.35 -11.84 5.91
CA PRO A 170 -17.27 -11.43 6.97
C PRO A 170 -18.39 -10.51 6.45
N PRO A 171 -19.63 -10.62 6.97
CA PRO A 171 -20.77 -9.83 6.50
C PRO A 171 -20.56 -8.31 6.55
N SER A 172 -19.78 -7.83 7.51
CA SER A 172 -19.39 -6.41 7.67
C SER A 172 -18.67 -5.83 6.45
N HIS A 173 -18.04 -6.68 5.62
CA HIS A 173 -17.31 -6.29 4.41
C HIS A 173 -18.13 -6.56 3.14
N ALA A 174 -19.18 -7.36 3.21
CA ALA A 174 -19.97 -7.73 2.03
C ALA A 174 -20.80 -6.58 1.44
N TYR A 175 -21.13 -5.56 2.25
CA TYR A 175 -22.08 -4.49 1.88
C TYR A 175 -21.44 -3.15 1.46
N LYS A 176 -20.12 -2.98 1.58
CA LYS A 176 -19.43 -1.76 1.13
C LYS A 176 -19.05 -1.89 -0.36
N GLU A 177 -19.94 -1.43 -1.23
CA GLU A 177 -19.68 -1.09 -2.64
C GLU A 177 -18.82 -2.10 -3.45
N ASN A 178 -19.08 -3.41 -3.35
CA ASN A 178 -18.39 -4.49 -4.07
C ASN A 178 -16.86 -4.62 -3.89
N HIS A 179 -16.21 -3.71 -3.14
CA HIS A 179 -14.76 -3.73 -2.88
C HIS A 179 -14.39 -4.26 -1.49
N GLY A 180 -15.37 -4.41 -0.58
CA GLY A 180 -15.08 -4.87 0.79
C GLY A 180 -14.39 -6.24 0.91
N PRO A 181 -14.74 -7.27 0.11
CA PRO A 181 -13.98 -8.53 0.09
C PRO A 181 -12.50 -8.34 -0.27
N VAL A 182 -12.22 -7.42 -1.20
CA VAL A 182 -10.85 -7.10 -1.63
C VAL A 182 -10.05 -6.58 -0.46
N TYR A 183 -10.58 -5.58 0.26
CA TYR A 183 -9.87 -4.98 1.39
C TYR A 183 -9.63 -5.97 2.53
N PHE A 184 -10.60 -6.86 2.81
CA PHE A 184 -10.43 -7.90 3.83
C PHE A 184 -9.28 -8.85 3.49
N TRP A 185 -9.33 -9.48 2.30
CA TRP A 185 -8.35 -10.49 1.91
C TRP A 185 -6.98 -9.87 1.61
N ALA A 186 -6.94 -8.66 1.06
CA ALA A 186 -5.71 -7.90 0.91
C ALA A 186 -5.07 -7.56 2.26
N ALA A 187 -5.86 -7.19 3.28
CA ALA A 187 -5.33 -6.92 4.63
C ALA A 187 -4.76 -8.20 5.28
N VAL A 188 -5.48 -9.32 5.20
CA VAL A 188 -4.98 -10.62 5.69
C VAL A 188 -3.71 -11.04 4.94
N GLY A 189 -3.70 -10.89 3.61
CA GLY A 189 -2.55 -11.17 2.75
C GLY A 189 -1.34 -10.31 3.10
N ALA A 190 -1.51 -8.99 3.13
CA ALA A 190 -0.45 -8.04 3.49
C ALA A 190 0.12 -8.31 4.88
N GLY A 191 -0.74 -8.55 5.87
CA GLY A 191 -0.33 -8.92 7.21
C GLY A 191 0.51 -10.20 7.26
N THR A 192 0.08 -11.22 6.52
CA THR A 192 0.80 -12.50 6.41
C THR A 192 2.15 -12.32 5.72
N ILE A 193 2.21 -11.54 4.62
CA ILE A 193 3.45 -11.22 3.90
C ILE A 193 4.46 -10.57 4.84
N VAL A 194 4.06 -9.50 5.54
CA VAL A 194 4.95 -8.77 6.45
C VAL A 194 5.42 -9.69 7.58
N ALA A 195 4.51 -10.45 8.20
CA ALA A 195 4.87 -11.43 9.24
C ALA A 195 5.87 -12.48 8.72
N SER A 196 5.69 -12.99 7.50
CA SER A 196 6.63 -13.94 6.88
C SER A 196 8.00 -13.31 6.60
N ILE A 197 8.04 -12.06 6.12
CA ILE A 197 9.28 -11.35 5.81
C ILE A 197 10.12 -11.15 7.08
N VAL A 198 9.52 -10.87 8.23
CA VAL A 198 10.23 -10.75 9.53
C VAL A 198 11.09 -11.99 9.83
N PHE A 199 10.70 -13.17 9.34
CA PHE A 199 11.39 -14.43 9.61
C PHE A 199 12.18 -15.00 8.43
N LEU A 200 12.28 -14.28 7.30
CA LEU A 200 12.94 -14.71 6.06
C LEU A 200 14.12 -13.77 5.69
N PRO A 201 15.34 -14.03 6.21
CA PRO A 201 16.50 -13.18 5.99
C PRO A 201 16.89 -12.99 4.51
N ALA A 202 16.64 -13.99 3.67
CA ALA A 202 16.92 -13.89 2.24
C ALA A 202 16.09 -12.80 1.55
N ILE A 203 14.81 -12.67 1.93
CA ILE A 203 13.90 -11.65 1.40
C ILE A 203 14.25 -10.29 1.99
N GLN A 204 14.55 -10.23 3.29
CA GLN A 204 15.03 -9.01 3.93
C GLN A 204 16.30 -8.47 3.25
N LYS A 205 17.26 -9.34 2.92
CA LYS A 205 18.49 -8.94 2.22
C LYS A 205 18.20 -8.31 0.85
N LEU A 206 17.21 -8.84 0.12
CA LEU A 206 16.77 -8.27 -1.15
C LEU A 206 16.11 -6.88 -0.95
N LEU A 207 15.17 -6.78 0.00
CA LEU A 207 14.44 -5.55 0.32
C LEU A 207 15.33 -4.46 0.93
N CYS A 208 16.41 -4.86 1.60
CA CYS A 208 17.44 -3.98 2.15
C CYS A 208 18.59 -3.71 1.17
N SER A 209 18.47 -4.13 -0.09
CA SER A 209 19.43 -3.74 -1.12
C SER A 209 19.45 -2.23 -1.34
N SER A 210 20.57 -1.69 -1.81
CA SER A 210 20.72 -0.25 -2.05
C SER A 210 19.66 0.31 -3.00
N VAL A 211 19.26 -0.46 -4.01
CA VAL A 211 18.21 -0.11 -4.97
C VAL A 211 16.86 -0.02 -4.28
N CYS A 212 16.44 -1.05 -3.54
CA CYS A 212 15.16 -1.04 -2.81
C CYS A 212 15.12 0.07 -1.76
N GLN A 213 16.22 0.34 -1.07
CA GLN A 213 16.34 1.41 -0.08
C GLN A 213 16.34 2.81 -0.72
N TYR A 214 16.83 2.95 -1.96
CA TYR A 214 16.70 4.18 -2.72
C TYR A 214 15.24 4.40 -3.15
N LEU A 215 14.60 3.38 -3.71
CA LEU A 215 13.18 3.44 -4.08
C LEU A 215 12.29 3.72 -2.86
N GLY A 216 12.61 3.14 -1.71
CA GLY A 216 11.94 3.42 -0.45
C GLY A 216 12.07 4.88 -0.02
N ARG A 217 13.25 5.50 -0.20
CA ARG A 217 13.48 6.91 0.14
C ARG A 217 12.65 7.88 -0.70
N ILE A 218 12.48 7.59 -2.00
CA ILE A 218 11.69 8.44 -2.89
C ILE A 218 10.21 8.01 -2.98
N SER A 219 9.79 6.98 -2.25
CA SER A 219 8.47 6.35 -2.41
C SER A 219 7.31 7.30 -2.12
N TYR A 220 7.40 8.06 -1.04
CA TYR A 220 6.40 9.08 -0.69
C TYR A 220 6.34 10.20 -1.74
N SER A 221 7.50 10.72 -2.15
CA SER A 221 7.59 11.73 -3.20
C SER A 221 7.00 11.22 -4.53
N LEU A 222 7.27 9.96 -4.89
CA LEU A 222 6.72 9.30 -6.06
C LEU A 222 5.20 9.16 -5.99
N TYR A 223 4.66 8.80 -4.83
CA TYR A 223 3.23 8.77 -4.59
C TYR A 223 2.58 10.15 -4.78
N LEU A 224 3.23 11.24 -4.39
CA LEU A 224 2.68 12.60 -4.59
C LEU A 224 2.70 13.03 -6.07
N VAL A 225 3.80 12.78 -6.79
CA VAL A 225 4.02 13.39 -8.12
C VAL A 225 3.53 12.53 -9.29
N HIS A 226 3.35 11.22 -9.13
CA HIS A 226 3.02 10.34 -10.26
C HIS A 226 1.67 10.68 -10.93
N GLY A 227 0.64 11.00 -10.15
CA GLY A 227 -0.69 11.36 -10.66
C GLY A 227 -0.65 12.62 -11.54
N PRO A 228 -0.17 13.77 -11.02
CA PRO A 228 -0.02 14.99 -11.81
C PRO A 228 0.87 14.83 -13.05
N LEU A 229 1.97 14.07 -12.96
CA LEU A 229 2.84 13.82 -14.12
C LEU A 229 2.16 12.95 -15.18
N LEU A 230 1.43 11.92 -14.77
CA LEU A 230 0.67 11.08 -15.68
C LEU A 230 -0.40 11.89 -16.41
N GLN A 231 -1.14 12.72 -15.69
CA GLN A 231 -2.21 13.56 -16.26
C GLN A 231 -1.69 14.71 -17.14
N SER A 232 -0.44 15.15 -16.92
CA SER A 232 0.20 16.21 -17.71
C SER A 232 1.07 15.63 -18.82
N LEU A 233 2.32 15.26 -18.50
CA LEU A 233 3.30 14.74 -19.44
C LEU A 233 2.83 13.44 -20.09
N GLY A 234 2.32 12.49 -19.30
CA GLY A 234 1.88 11.18 -19.79
C GLY A 234 0.78 11.29 -20.84
N TYR A 235 -0.31 11.98 -20.53
CA TYR A 235 -1.43 12.19 -21.46
C TYR A 235 -1.03 13.03 -22.67
N SER A 236 -0.23 14.07 -22.49
CA SER A 236 0.26 14.88 -23.61
C SER A 236 1.09 14.05 -24.59
N LEU A 237 2.05 13.25 -24.09
CA LEU A 237 2.88 12.36 -24.91
C LEU A 237 2.05 11.26 -25.58
N LEU A 238 1.09 10.67 -24.86
CA LEU A 238 0.21 9.63 -25.39
C LEU A 238 -0.62 10.16 -26.56
N LEU A 239 -1.33 11.28 -26.35
CA LEU A 239 -2.16 11.88 -27.38
C LEU A 239 -1.34 12.33 -28.59
N THR A 240 -0.15 12.88 -28.36
CA THR A 240 0.75 13.31 -29.44
C THR A 240 1.24 12.12 -30.25
N THR A 241 1.74 11.06 -29.61
CA THR A 241 2.25 9.87 -30.29
C THR A 241 1.13 9.11 -31.01
N TRP A 242 -0.06 9.02 -30.42
CA TRP A 242 -1.24 8.45 -31.07
C TRP A 242 -1.69 9.25 -32.28
N GLY A 243 -1.62 10.58 -32.21
CA GLY A 243 -1.89 11.47 -33.35
C GLY A 243 -0.90 11.26 -34.50
N LEU A 244 0.39 11.13 -34.19
CA LEU A 244 1.45 10.92 -35.19
C LEU A 244 1.32 9.58 -35.93
N VAL A 245 0.90 8.51 -35.23
CA VAL A 245 0.77 7.18 -35.83
C VAL A 245 -0.64 6.89 -36.35
N GLY A 246 -1.56 7.85 -36.25
CA GLY A 246 -2.92 7.72 -36.78
C GLY A 246 -3.83 6.78 -35.98
N VAL A 247 -3.50 6.51 -34.71
CA VAL A 247 -4.28 5.67 -33.78
C VAL A 247 -5.72 6.17 -33.62
N GLY A 248 -5.98 7.47 -33.84
CA GLY A 248 -7.32 8.05 -33.83
C GLY A 248 -8.32 7.34 -34.76
N ARG A 249 -7.84 6.71 -35.85
CA ARG A 249 -8.69 5.92 -36.77
C ARG A 249 -9.35 4.71 -36.11
N LEU A 250 -8.77 4.16 -35.03
CA LEU A 250 -9.38 3.05 -34.29
C LEU A 250 -10.65 3.44 -33.54
N PHE A 251 -10.86 4.73 -33.29
CA PHE A 251 -11.96 5.25 -32.49
C PHE A 251 -13.02 5.96 -33.34
N ASP A 252 -12.98 5.78 -34.67
CA ASP A 252 -13.96 6.36 -35.59
C ASP A 252 -15.34 5.68 -35.44
N PRO A 253 -16.39 6.42 -35.03
CA PRO A 253 -17.72 5.86 -34.81
C PRO A 253 -18.45 5.43 -36.09
N GLU A 254 -18.03 5.88 -37.28
CA GLU A 254 -18.69 5.55 -38.56
C GLU A 254 -18.13 4.28 -39.23
N ARG A 255 -17.26 3.53 -38.55
CA ARG A 255 -16.54 2.39 -39.11
C ARG A 255 -17.44 1.18 -39.44
N SER A 256 -17.25 0.63 -40.65
CA SER A 256 -17.87 -0.63 -41.09
C SER A 256 -17.07 -1.86 -40.65
N PRO A 257 -17.70 -2.96 -40.18
CA PRO A 257 -17.00 -4.18 -39.74
C PRO A 257 -16.24 -4.98 -40.81
N ASN A 258 -16.36 -4.62 -42.09
CA ASN A 258 -15.78 -5.36 -43.23
C ASN A 258 -14.93 -4.44 -44.12
N ASP A 259 -14.26 -3.45 -43.54
CA ASP A 259 -13.47 -2.48 -44.29
C ASP A 259 -12.15 -3.14 -44.77
N PRO A 260 -11.81 -3.10 -46.08
CA PRO A 260 -10.52 -3.59 -46.55
C PRO A 260 -9.29 -2.91 -45.88
N ALA A 261 -9.47 -1.76 -45.22
CA ALA A 261 -8.47 -1.12 -44.37
C ALA A 261 -8.18 -1.89 -43.05
N ASP A 262 -8.91 -2.95 -42.73
CA ASP A 262 -8.76 -3.71 -41.46
C ASP A 262 -7.37 -4.35 -41.28
N ARG A 263 -6.65 -4.67 -42.36
CA ARG A 263 -5.24 -5.12 -42.27
C ARG A 263 -4.29 -4.01 -41.82
N ASP A 264 -4.55 -2.77 -42.22
CA ASP A 264 -3.78 -1.62 -41.73
C ASP A 264 -4.13 -1.31 -40.26
N LEU A 265 -5.31 -1.71 -39.80
CA LEU A 265 -5.75 -1.50 -38.42
C LEU A 265 -5.05 -2.43 -37.42
N GLU A 266 -4.75 -3.68 -37.79
CA GLU A 266 -3.88 -4.54 -36.97
C GLU A 266 -2.49 -3.89 -36.79
N ASN A 267 -1.94 -3.29 -37.85
CA ASN A 267 -0.70 -2.52 -37.77
C ASN A 267 -0.86 -1.30 -36.84
N ILE A 268 -1.97 -0.56 -36.94
CA ILE A 268 -2.26 0.60 -36.07
C ILE A 268 -2.45 0.15 -34.60
N GLU A 269 -3.05 -1.00 -34.33
CA GLU A 269 -3.18 -1.56 -32.98
C GLU A 269 -1.83 -1.99 -32.39
N ASN A 270 -0.97 -2.60 -33.20
CA ASN A 270 0.41 -2.89 -32.83
C ASN A 270 1.16 -1.60 -32.50
N TRP A 271 1.03 -0.58 -33.34
CA TRP A 271 1.62 0.74 -33.10
C TRP A 271 1.04 1.44 -31.87
N LYS A 272 -0.26 1.34 -31.60
CA LYS A 272 -0.89 1.83 -30.36
C LYS A 272 -0.22 1.19 -29.16
N THR A 273 0.00 -0.13 -29.20
CA THR A 273 0.64 -0.88 -28.12
C THR A 273 2.09 -0.43 -27.92
N VAL A 274 2.87 -0.37 -29.01
CA VAL A 274 4.29 0.06 -28.98
C VAL A 274 4.42 1.49 -28.45
N THR A 275 3.63 2.43 -28.97
CA THR A 275 3.66 3.84 -28.53
C THR A 275 3.22 3.99 -27.09
N THR A 276 2.22 3.22 -26.63
CA THR A 276 1.80 3.22 -25.22
C THR A 276 2.92 2.75 -24.29
N TRP A 277 3.62 1.66 -24.62
CA TRP A 277 4.77 1.18 -23.85
C TRP A 277 5.95 2.16 -23.87
N PHE A 278 6.20 2.80 -25.01
CA PHE A 278 7.21 3.84 -25.13
C PHE A 278 6.91 5.05 -24.25
N VAL A 279 5.67 5.55 -24.28
CA VAL A 279 5.22 6.65 -23.42
C VAL A 279 5.26 6.24 -21.94
N PHE A 280 4.85 5.02 -21.61
CA PHE A 280 4.94 4.49 -20.25
C PHE A 280 6.39 4.50 -19.74
N ALA A 281 7.35 4.05 -20.56
CA ALA A 281 8.76 4.06 -20.19
C ALA A 281 9.28 5.49 -19.93
N ILE A 282 8.99 6.43 -20.84
CA ILE A 282 9.39 7.84 -20.69
C ILE A 282 8.75 8.47 -19.45
N ASN A 283 7.45 8.31 -19.28
CA ASN A 283 6.72 8.86 -18.15
C ASN A 283 7.21 8.28 -16.82
N THR A 284 7.52 6.98 -16.77
CA THR A 284 8.06 6.33 -15.58
C THR A 284 9.44 6.88 -15.24
N MET A 285 10.34 7.01 -16.22
CA MET A 285 11.67 7.60 -15.99
C MET A 285 11.58 9.05 -15.51
N ALA A 286 10.71 9.85 -16.15
CA ALA A 286 10.46 11.23 -15.72
C ALA A 286 9.88 11.28 -14.31
N THR A 287 8.94 10.39 -13.98
CA THR A 287 8.33 10.30 -12.65
C THR A 287 9.38 9.97 -11.59
N VAL A 288 10.21 8.95 -11.80
CA VAL A 288 11.29 8.60 -10.86
C VAL A 288 12.26 9.75 -10.66
N TRP A 289 12.62 10.45 -11.74
CA TRP A 289 13.52 11.61 -11.68
C TRP A 289 12.91 12.79 -10.90
N VAL A 290 11.68 13.19 -11.25
CA VAL A 290 10.97 14.28 -10.54
C VAL A 290 10.75 13.91 -9.07
N SER A 291 10.51 12.63 -8.77
CA SER A 291 10.37 12.14 -7.39
C SER A 291 11.66 12.32 -6.58
N ASP A 292 12.83 12.02 -7.14
CA ASP A 292 14.11 12.25 -6.45
C ASP A 292 14.37 13.75 -6.25
N VAL A 293 14.05 14.59 -7.23
CA VAL A 293 14.17 16.05 -7.10
C VAL A 293 13.26 16.57 -5.99
N PHE A 294 11.98 16.17 -6.01
CA PHE A 294 11.00 16.56 -5.00
C PHE A 294 11.42 16.08 -3.61
N TRP A 295 11.92 14.84 -3.51
CA TRP A 295 12.42 14.28 -2.25
C TRP A 295 13.54 15.14 -1.65
N ARG A 296 14.53 15.54 -2.46
CA ARG A 296 15.66 16.37 -2.00
C ARG A 296 15.25 17.80 -1.65
N ALA A 297 14.33 18.36 -2.43
CA ALA A 297 13.98 19.77 -2.34
C ALA A 297 12.90 20.07 -1.30
N VAL A 298 11.97 19.13 -1.07
CA VAL A 298 10.77 19.36 -0.25
C VAL A 298 10.65 18.35 0.88
N ASP A 299 10.60 17.05 0.58
CA ASP A 299 10.29 16.01 1.55
C ASP A 299 11.36 15.90 2.66
N ALA A 300 12.62 15.64 2.29
CA ALA A 300 13.70 15.50 3.26
C ALA A 300 13.93 16.78 4.09
N PRO A 301 13.89 18.01 3.52
CA PRO A 301 13.89 19.23 4.31
C PRO A 301 12.71 19.36 5.27
N SER A 302 11.51 18.95 4.87
CA SER A 302 10.30 19.00 5.73
C SER A 302 10.45 18.12 6.96
N VAL A 303 10.96 16.90 6.80
CA VAL A 303 11.26 16.00 7.94
C VAL A 303 12.31 16.61 8.87
N ARG A 304 13.37 17.23 8.32
CA ARG A 304 14.39 17.91 9.11
C ARG A 304 13.82 19.10 9.87
N PHE A 305 12.92 19.86 9.26
CA PHE A 305 12.23 20.97 9.89
C PHE A 305 11.35 20.51 11.06
N SER A 306 10.55 19.46 10.87
CA SER A 306 9.73 18.88 11.96
C SER A 306 10.59 18.39 13.12
N ARG A 307 11.70 17.71 12.83
CA ARG A 307 12.65 17.26 13.87
C ARG A 307 13.31 18.45 14.58
N TRP A 308 13.64 19.51 13.86
CA TRP A 308 14.17 20.73 14.45
C TRP A 308 13.16 21.37 15.41
N LEU A 309 11.87 21.44 15.03
CA LEU A 309 10.81 21.93 15.92
C LEU A 309 10.70 21.09 17.19
N GLU A 310 10.67 19.75 17.05
CA GLU A 310 10.65 18.83 18.19
C GLU A 310 11.79 19.15 19.17
N THR A 311 13.04 19.22 18.70
CA THR A 311 14.19 19.52 19.57
C THR A 311 14.19 20.91 20.22
N ARG A 312 13.35 21.83 19.74
CA ARG A 312 13.28 23.22 20.24
C ARG A 312 12.14 23.43 21.22
N PHE A 313 11.04 22.70 21.06
CA PHE A 313 9.78 22.97 21.76
C PHE A 313 9.30 21.80 22.65
N ILE A 314 9.87 20.61 22.51
CA ILE A 314 9.59 19.41 23.32
C ILE A 314 10.88 19.00 24.04
#